data_AF-A0A7C2JMQ2-F1
#
_entry.id   AF-A0A7C2JMQ2-F1
#
_cell.length_a   1.000
_cell.length_b   1.000
_cell.length_c   1.000
_cell.angle_alpha   90.00
_cell.angle_beta   90.00
_cell.angle_gamma   90.00
#
_symmetry.space_group_name_H-M   'P 1'
#
loop_
_entity.id
_entity.type
_entity.pdbx_description
1 polymer ?
#
loop_
_entity_poly.entity_id
_entity_poly.type
_entity_poly.pdbx_seq_one_letter_code
_entity_poly.pdbx_strand_id
1 'polypeptide(L)'
;MRDYTLHDSGERQQFATGAVRDRQAGKGRFDLLPALAVTRLARHFEKGAAKYGDRNWERGIPLSRFLDSALRHLFAYLAGRDDEDHLVAAAWNLLAALETDARAAGGRLPPELVDIGPQRPDGTKEAEA
;
A
#
# COMPACT_ATOMS: atom_id res chain seq x y z
N MET A 1 -23.90 19.52 7.49
CA MET A 1 -22.68 19.54 6.66
C MET A 1 -21.53 19.11 7.56
N ARG A 2 -20.64 18.20 7.15
CA ARG A 2 -19.44 17.92 7.97
C ARG A 2 -18.54 19.15 7.91
N ASP A 3 -18.23 19.70 9.07
CA ASP A 3 -17.20 20.72 9.18
C ASP A 3 -15.84 20.10 8.84
N TYR A 4 -15.05 20.74 8.00
CA TYR A 4 -13.73 20.27 7.63
C TYR A 4 -12.80 21.45 7.33
N THR A 5 -11.54 21.30 7.72
CA THR A 5 -10.49 22.31 7.49
C THR A 5 -9.76 22.01 6.20
N LEU A 6 -9.51 23.04 5.39
CA LEU A 6 -8.61 22.94 4.24
C LEU A 6 -7.17 22.99 4.72
N HIS A 7 -6.41 21.92 4.44
CA HIS A 7 -4.97 21.92 4.69
C HIS A 7 -4.27 22.78 3.64
N ASP A 8 -3.33 23.59 4.10
CA ASP A 8 -2.64 24.59 3.29
C ASP A 8 -1.12 24.46 3.50
N SER A 9 -0.36 24.26 2.43
CA SER A 9 1.11 24.16 2.51
C SER A 9 1.82 25.51 2.57
N GLY A 10 1.12 26.62 2.33
CA GLY A 10 1.69 27.96 2.20
C GLY A 10 2.25 28.28 0.80
N GLU A 11 2.36 27.29 -0.09
CA GLU A 11 2.82 27.45 -1.47
C GLU A 11 1.67 27.38 -2.48
N ARG A 12 1.84 27.98 -3.66
CA ARG A 12 0.79 28.08 -4.69
C ARG A 12 1.30 27.75 -6.08
N GLN A 13 0.50 27.00 -6.82
CA GLN A 13 0.60 26.85 -8.27
C GLN A 13 -0.49 27.70 -8.93
N GLN A 14 -0.08 28.61 -9.81
CA GLN A 14 -1.00 29.43 -10.61
C GLN A 14 -1.06 28.89 -12.04
N PHE A 15 -2.27 28.85 -12.60
CA PHE A 15 -2.51 28.42 -13.97
C PHE A 15 -2.82 29.63 -14.86
N ALA A 16 -2.61 29.48 -16.17
CA ALA A 16 -2.85 30.56 -17.15
C ALA A 16 -4.30 31.07 -17.14
N THR A 17 -5.25 30.27 -16.66
CA THR A 17 -6.66 30.64 -16.48
C THR A 17 -6.92 31.54 -15.26
N GLY A 18 -5.90 31.85 -14.47
CA GLY A 18 -6.01 32.57 -13.19
C GLY A 18 -6.34 31.67 -12.00
N ALA A 19 -6.62 30.38 -12.22
CA ALA A 19 -6.85 29.42 -11.14
C ALA A 19 -5.59 29.24 -10.27
N VAL A 20 -5.79 28.99 -8.98
CA VAL A 20 -4.72 28.75 -8.01
C VAL A 20 -5.00 27.46 -7.24
N ARG A 21 -3.99 26.61 -7.09
CA ARG A 21 -4.02 25.39 -6.26
C ARG A 21 -2.82 25.35 -5.33
N ASP A 22 -2.95 24.61 -4.25
CA ASP A 22 -1.83 24.28 -3.37
C ASP A 22 -0.76 23.46 -4.12
N ARG A 23 0.50 23.48 -3.65
CA ARG A 23 1.62 22.80 -4.33
C ARG A 23 1.37 21.32 -4.55
N GLN A 24 1.93 20.77 -5.63
CA GLN A 24 1.81 19.33 -5.94
C GLN A 24 2.88 18.48 -5.22
N ALA A 25 4.05 19.04 -4.92
CA ALA A 25 5.16 18.31 -4.33
C ALA A 25 4.79 17.69 -2.97
N GLY A 26 5.24 16.44 -2.74
CA GLY A 26 5.01 15.70 -1.49
C GLY A 26 3.63 15.03 -1.35
N LYS A 27 2.71 15.20 -2.32
CA LYS A 27 1.35 14.64 -2.24
C LYS A 27 1.14 13.35 -3.03
N GLY A 28 2.15 12.91 -3.78
CA GLY A 28 2.06 11.79 -4.71
C GLY A 28 1.40 12.16 -6.04
N ARG A 29 1.67 11.37 -7.08
CA ARG A 29 1.14 11.54 -8.44
C ARG A 29 0.14 10.44 -8.79
N PHE A 30 -1.06 10.54 -8.23
CA PHE A 30 -2.14 9.56 -8.43
C PHE A 30 -2.57 9.47 -9.90
N ASP A 31 -2.44 10.56 -10.65
CA ASP A 31 -2.71 10.63 -12.08
C ASP A 31 -1.73 9.79 -12.93
N LEU A 32 -0.58 9.41 -12.38
CA LEU A 32 0.41 8.55 -13.04
C LEU A 32 0.24 7.06 -12.71
N LEU A 33 -0.75 6.68 -11.91
CA LEU A 33 -0.98 5.27 -11.59
C LEU A 33 -1.39 4.49 -12.84
N PRO A 34 -0.86 3.27 -13.06
CA PRO A 34 -1.18 2.46 -14.23
C PRO A 34 -2.61 1.92 -14.14
N ALA A 35 -3.57 2.68 -14.67
CA ALA A 35 -5.01 2.44 -14.50
C ALA A 35 -5.43 0.99 -14.80
N LEU A 36 -4.93 0.39 -15.88
CA LEU A 36 -5.23 -1.01 -16.24
C LEU A 36 -4.71 -2.01 -15.21
N ALA A 37 -3.51 -1.80 -14.66
CA ALA A 37 -2.96 -2.67 -13.62
C ALA A 37 -3.73 -2.50 -12.30
N VAL A 38 -4.13 -1.27 -11.96
CA VAL A 38 -4.98 -0.99 -10.78
C VAL A 38 -6.35 -1.67 -10.91
N THR A 39 -6.98 -1.63 -12.09
CA THR A 39 -8.23 -2.36 -12.34
C THR A 39 -8.06 -3.87 -12.17
N ARG A 40 -6.94 -4.42 -12.68
CA ARG A 40 -6.62 -5.85 -12.55
C ARG A 40 -6.41 -6.24 -11.08
N LEU A 41 -5.74 -5.39 -10.30
CA LEU A 41 -5.60 -5.55 -8.85
C LEU A 41 -6.95 -5.48 -8.12
N ALA A 42 -7.83 -4.55 -8.49
CA ALA A 42 -9.17 -4.45 -7.90
C ALA A 42 -9.99 -5.74 -8.11
N ARG A 43 -9.90 -6.34 -9.31
CA ARG A 43 -10.51 -7.66 -9.58
C ARG A 43 -9.89 -8.78 -8.75
N HIS A 44 -8.59 -8.71 -8.45
CA HIS A 44 -7.96 -9.66 -7.54
C HIS A 44 -8.49 -9.52 -6.11
N PHE A 45 -8.69 -8.29 -5.62
CA PHE A 45 -9.39 -8.04 -4.35
C PHE A 45 -10.82 -8.59 -4.35
N GLU A 46 -11.59 -8.38 -5.42
CA GLU A 46 -12.95 -8.92 -5.57
C GLU A 46 -12.96 -10.45 -5.44
N LYS A 47 -12.08 -11.15 -6.17
CA LYS A 47 -11.94 -12.61 -6.07
C LYS A 47 -11.55 -13.06 -4.66
N GLY A 48 -10.64 -12.34 -4.02
CA GLY A 48 -10.23 -12.60 -2.64
C GLY A 48 -11.39 -12.41 -1.66
N ALA A 49 -12.17 -11.35 -1.79
CA ALA A 49 -13.33 -11.06 -0.96
C ALA A 49 -14.43 -12.11 -1.13
N ALA A 50 -14.72 -12.54 -2.35
CA ALA A 50 -15.67 -13.62 -2.61
C ALA A 50 -15.26 -14.95 -1.92
N LYS A 51 -13.95 -15.20 -1.77
CA LYS A 51 -13.43 -16.43 -1.17
C LYS A 51 -13.24 -16.36 0.35
N TYR A 52 -12.78 -15.23 0.87
CA TYR A 52 -12.33 -15.08 2.27
C TYR A 52 -13.17 -14.08 3.06
N GLY A 53 -14.16 -13.44 2.44
CA GLY A 53 -14.93 -12.34 3.00
C GLY A 53 -14.25 -10.99 2.84
N ASP A 54 -15.06 -9.93 2.94
CA ASP A 54 -14.61 -8.54 2.82
C ASP A 54 -13.55 -8.21 3.88
N ARG A 55 -12.52 -7.48 3.45
CA ARG A 55 -11.45 -6.94 4.32
C ARG A 55 -10.71 -7.99 5.16
N ASN A 56 -10.73 -9.27 4.78
CA ASN A 56 -10.06 -10.33 5.53
C ASN A 56 -8.56 -10.05 5.78
N TRP A 57 -7.85 -9.54 4.78
CA TRP A 57 -6.42 -9.21 4.88
C TRP A 57 -6.13 -8.09 5.90
N GLU A 58 -7.09 -7.21 6.18
CA GLU A 58 -6.93 -6.11 7.13
C GLU A 58 -6.83 -6.58 8.59
N ARG A 59 -7.20 -7.84 8.86
CA ARG A 59 -7.09 -8.46 10.18
C ARG A 59 -5.63 -8.68 10.62
N GLY A 60 -4.69 -8.53 9.70
CA GLY A 60 -3.26 -8.73 9.93
C GLY A 60 -2.79 -10.10 9.45
N ILE A 61 -1.71 -10.10 8.68
CA ILE A 61 -0.99 -11.28 8.20
C ILE A 61 0.51 -10.95 8.37
N PRO A 62 1.35 -11.87 8.87
CA PRO A 62 2.78 -11.59 9.03
C PRO A 62 3.44 -11.26 7.70
N LEU A 63 4.39 -10.33 7.68
CA LEU A 63 5.07 -9.89 6.46
C LEU A 63 5.77 -11.06 5.77
N SER A 64 6.34 -12.00 6.52
CA SER A 64 6.96 -13.19 5.95
C SER A 64 5.99 -13.98 5.06
N ARG A 65 4.71 -14.06 5.42
CA ARG A 65 3.68 -14.78 4.65
C ARG A 65 3.33 -14.06 3.36
N PHE A 66 3.24 -12.72 3.38
CA PHE A 66 3.05 -11.95 2.17
C PHE A 66 4.26 -12.08 1.23
N LEU A 67 5.48 -11.90 1.75
CA LEU A 67 6.70 -11.91 0.95
C LEU A 67 6.98 -13.29 0.33
N ASP A 68 6.82 -14.35 1.11
CA ASP A 68 6.90 -15.74 0.64
C ASP A 68 5.90 -16.02 -0.49
N SER A 69 4.65 -15.56 -0.35
CA SER A 69 3.63 -15.69 -1.39
C SER A 69 3.94 -14.85 -2.63
N ALA A 70 4.38 -13.61 -2.46
CA ALA A 70 4.79 -12.74 -3.56
C ALA A 70 5.90 -13.37 -4.40
N LEU A 71 6.93 -13.92 -3.74
CA LEU A 71 8.04 -14.59 -4.40
C LEU A 71 7.59 -15.82 -5.19
N ARG A 72 6.73 -16.68 -4.62
CA ARG A 72 6.22 -17.85 -5.35
C ARG A 72 5.46 -17.46 -6.62
N HIS A 73 4.58 -16.47 -6.54
CA HIS A 73 3.86 -16.00 -7.72
C HIS A 73 4.81 -15.39 -8.76
N LEU A 74 5.80 -14.61 -8.31
CA LEU A 74 6.80 -14.05 -9.22
C LEU A 74 7.63 -15.14 -9.91
N PHE A 75 8.11 -16.14 -9.17
CA PHE A 75 8.84 -17.27 -9.75
C PHE A 75 7.98 -18.12 -10.68
N ALA A 76 6.70 -18.31 -10.38
CA ALA A 76 5.78 -19.00 -11.28
C ALA A 76 5.61 -18.25 -12.61
N TYR A 77 5.46 -16.93 -12.55
CA TYR A 77 5.43 -16.08 -13.75
C TYR A 77 6.72 -16.17 -14.56
N LEU A 78 7.89 -16.08 -13.90
CA LEU A 78 9.19 -16.21 -14.55
C LEU A 78 9.41 -17.60 -15.19
N ALA A 79 8.80 -18.65 -14.61
CA ALA A 79 8.79 -19.99 -15.17
C ALA A 79 7.80 -20.17 -16.33
N GLY A 80 7.09 -19.12 -16.75
CA GLY A 80 6.14 -19.14 -17.87
C GLY A 80 4.80 -19.79 -17.53
N ARG A 81 4.44 -19.90 -16.25
CA ARG A 81 3.12 -20.41 -15.84
C ARG A 81 2.04 -19.36 -16.05
N ASP A 82 0.84 -19.83 -16.39
CA ASP A 82 -0.34 -19.01 -16.67
C ASP A 82 -1.63 -19.57 -16.05
N ASP A 83 -1.52 -20.52 -15.12
CA ASP A 83 -2.65 -21.16 -14.44
C ASP A 83 -3.39 -20.23 -13.46
N GLU A 84 -2.79 -19.09 -13.15
CA GLU A 84 -3.42 -17.98 -12.45
C GLU A 84 -2.82 -16.65 -12.88
N ASP A 85 -3.42 -15.56 -12.41
CA ASP A 85 -2.85 -14.23 -12.58
C ASP A 85 -1.70 -13.99 -11.59
N HIS A 86 -0.54 -14.59 -11.88
CA HIS A 86 0.62 -14.55 -10.99
C HIS A 86 1.14 -13.13 -10.74
N LEU A 87 1.23 -12.27 -11.77
CA LEU A 87 1.73 -10.91 -11.59
C LEU A 87 0.84 -10.08 -10.65
N VAL A 88 -0.49 -10.15 -10.79
CA VAL A 88 -1.37 -9.39 -9.90
C VAL A 88 -1.38 -9.96 -8.49
N ALA A 89 -1.26 -11.30 -8.35
CA ALA A 89 -1.15 -11.94 -7.05
C ALA A 89 0.14 -11.54 -6.31
N ALA A 90 1.27 -11.47 -7.03
CA ALA A 90 2.52 -10.96 -6.48
C ALA A 90 2.37 -9.49 -6.06
N ALA A 91 1.82 -8.63 -6.93
CA ALA A 91 1.59 -7.22 -6.62
C ALA A 91 0.66 -7.01 -5.43
N TRP A 92 -0.41 -7.80 -5.32
CA TRP A 92 -1.34 -7.75 -4.18
C TRP A 92 -0.63 -8.05 -2.86
N ASN A 93 0.19 -9.11 -2.82
CA ASN A 93 0.93 -9.47 -1.60
C ASN A 93 1.90 -8.35 -1.18
N LEU A 94 2.61 -7.74 -2.14
CA LEU A 94 3.54 -6.64 -1.84
C LEU A 94 2.81 -5.38 -1.34
N LEU A 95 1.68 -5.02 -1.94
CA LEU A 95 0.89 -3.87 -1.50
C LEU A 95 0.25 -4.09 -0.13
N ALA A 96 -0.26 -5.29 0.13
CA ALA A 96 -0.81 -5.65 1.44
C ALA A 96 0.29 -5.67 2.52
N ALA A 97 1.49 -6.17 2.22
CA ALA A 97 2.65 -6.10 3.11
C ALA A 97 3.02 -4.64 3.46
N LEU A 98 3.09 -3.76 2.45
CA LEU A 98 3.38 -2.33 2.64
C LEU A 98 2.36 -1.67 3.57
N GLU A 99 1.07 -1.94 3.36
CA GLU A 99 0.00 -1.42 4.21
C GLU A 99 0.06 -2.01 5.63
N THR A 100 0.35 -3.30 5.78
CA THR A 100 0.51 -3.94 7.10
C THR A 100 1.67 -3.32 7.87
N ASP A 101 2.83 -3.12 7.25
CA ASP A 101 3.99 -2.46 7.86
C ASP A 101 3.66 -1.02 8.31
N ALA A 102 3.00 -0.24 7.45
CA ALA A 102 2.57 1.12 7.76
C ALA A 102 1.54 1.17 8.90
N ARG A 103 0.57 0.24 8.92
CA ARG A 103 -0.42 0.12 10.00
C ARG A 103 0.22 -0.31 11.32
N ALA A 104 1.18 -1.22 11.29
CA ALA A 104 1.95 -1.60 12.47
C ALA A 104 2.79 -0.41 13.00
N ALA A 105 3.39 0.39 12.11
CA ALA A 105 4.06 1.66 12.46
C ALA A 105 3.15 2.65 13.17
N GLY A 106 1.93 2.80 12.65
CA GLY A 106 0.93 3.67 13.24
C GLY A 106 0.20 3.10 14.45
N GLY A 107 0.64 1.95 15.00
CA GLY A 107 -0.01 1.30 16.16
C GLY A 107 -1.42 0.77 15.89
N ARG A 108 -1.82 0.62 14.61
CA ARG A 108 -3.14 0.11 14.21
C ARG A 108 -3.18 -1.41 14.07
N LEU A 109 -2.01 -2.05 13.95
CA LEU A 109 -1.85 -3.50 13.93
C LEU A 109 -0.72 -3.89 14.89
N PRO A 110 -0.72 -5.15 15.39
CA PRO A 110 0.34 -5.63 16.26
C PRO A 110 1.72 -5.57 15.58
N PRO A 111 2.78 -5.07 16.26
CA PRO A 111 4.12 -4.96 15.68
C PRO A 111 4.73 -6.33 15.34
N GLU A 112 4.28 -7.42 15.97
CA GLU A 112 4.73 -8.79 15.73
C GLU A 112 4.40 -9.30 14.32
N LEU A 113 3.50 -8.61 13.61
CA LEU A 113 3.25 -8.90 12.18
C LEU A 113 4.43 -8.49 11.29
N VAL A 114 5.32 -7.60 11.75
CA VAL A 114 6.57 -7.24 11.06
C VAL A 114 7.68 -8.21 11.49
N ASP A 115 7.47 -9.49 11.17
CA ASP A 115 8.30 -10.62 11.58
C ASP A 115 9.59 -10.80 10.76
N ILE A 116 9.73 -10.04 9.67
CA ILE A 116 10.90 -9.99 8.79
C ILE A 116 11.07 -8.58 8.23
N GLY A 117 12.30 -8.20 7.89
CA GLY A 117 12.63 -6.90 7.31
C GLY A 117 13.46 -6.04 8.26
N PRO A 118 13.66 -4.74 7.94
CA PRO A 118 14.42 -3.85 8.80
C PRO A 118 13.74 -3.79 10.18
N GLN A 119 14.43 -4.31 11.19
CA GLN A 119 13.97 -4.22 12.57
C GLN A 119 13.95 -2.74 12.93
N ARG A 120 12.80 -2.23 13.40
CA ARG A 120 12.78 -0.90 13.99
C ARG A 120 13.61 -0.99 15.27
N PRO A 121 14.58 -0.08 15.49
CA PRO A 121 15.31 -0.09 16.74
C PRO A 121 14.29 -0.09 17.88
N ASP A 122 14.52 -0.94 18.89
CA ASP A 122 13.77 -0.90 20.13
C ASP A 122 13.63 0.57 20.55
N GLY A 123 12.46 0.97 21.03
CA GLY A 123 12.10 2.36 21.30
C GLY A 123 12.93 3.07 22.39
N THR A 124 14.27 3.03 22.34
CA THR A 124 15.12 4.13 22.76
C THR A 124 14.68 5.35 21.97
N LYS A 125 13.83 6.14 22.64
CA LYS A 125 13.63 7.56 22.36
C LYS A 125 15.01 8.16 22.05
N GLU A 126 15.30 8.40 20.79
CA GLU A 126 16.34 9.37 20.44
C GLU A 126 15.83 10.70 20.97
N ALA A 127 16.39 11.10 22.11
CA ALA A 127 16.27 12.44 22.61
C ALA A 127 16.83 13.39 21.55
N GLU A 128 16.06 14.45 21.31
CA GLU A 128 16.38 15.57 20.44
C GLU A 128 17.86 15.99 20.53
N ALA A 129 18.47 16.21 19.37
CA ALA A 129 19.69 16.99 19.20
C ALA A 129 19.50 17.95 18.02
#